data_AF-A0A7X7GPZ2-F1
#
_entry.id   AF-A0A7X7GPZ2-F1
#
_cell.length_a   1.000
_cell.length_b   1.000
_cell.length_c   1.000
_cell.angle_alpha   90.00
_cell.angle_beta   90.00
_cell.angle_gamma   90.00
#
_symmetry.space_group_name_H-M   'P 1'
#
loop_
_entity.id
_entity.type
_entity.pdbx_description
1 polymer ?
#
loop_
_entity_poly.entity_id
_entity_poly.type
_entity_poly.pdbx_seq_one_letter_code
_entity_poly.pdbx_strand_id
1 'polypeptide(L)'
;MTARISRPDAAEIGPSAASSQGRAAAPVERSANIEAPAALRLLHIGGALALMIGATYVFEPLHGLQPWKRSEGYVPFWNLVGRHLLGEEEALLRERAELEALRRASEAARIDASLAAAQPPPTRPPEETVFPEYVARPGEADPLEVQIEAPEHLDAYYRRLTLVDLQVPILARAAHWGDSLLGDDGLTGSVRRRLQLRFGDGGHGFHVLAPLNPFHMHRGLQFKVLEPWTSRCEVLFRCEKDRRYGLGGVSTRASGEAASRFGTIASAPGDRISRFELWYQTAPHGGFFDVIVDDEPPRRIDTRAEEPTDEVAVFELPDAPHSIQVRAAGRGSVRGYGVVMERGGPGIVWDTLAVIGLSTASLKAQEPEHIRAQISRRGTDLLVFGLGGNDTQRSVADIRAVFEEEYRTVVQRYRAGRPEASCLVVGVTDHADRTDKNGIQTRRSVLEIVEIQRKVALTEGCAFFDLFRAMGGEGTIARWFRAKPALASADLAHPTSAGHEILATLLVRALLHGYVDYRARMVGEPLPEWKELQGREDDGASPSP
;
A
#
# COMPACT_ATOMS: atom_id res chain seq x y z
N MET A 1 -55.91 32.70 20.73
CA MET A 1 -56.36 32.43 22.11
C MET A 1 -56.69 30.94 22.25
N THR A 2 -56.45 30.41 23.44
CA THR A 2 -56.75 29.07 24.03
C THR A 2 -58.15 28.50 23.70
N ALA A 3 -58.47 27.20 23.86
CA ALA A 3 -57.88 26.16 24.73
C ALA A 3 -58.07 24.69 24.21
N ARG A 4 -57.39 23.73 24.87
CA ARG A 4 -57.68 22.26 24.87
C ARG A 4 -58.71 21.90 25.96
N ILE A 5 -59.17 20.63 26.02
CA ILE A 5 -59.49 19.75 27.19
C ILE A 5 -60.38 18.58 26.70
N SER A 6 -60.45 17.34 27.23
CA SER A 6 -59.52 16.35 27.86
C SER A 6 -60.24 14.97 27.91
N ARG A 7 -59.54 13.86 28.22
CA ARG A 7 -60.13 12.52 28.54
C ARG A 7 -60.67 12.43 29.99
N PRO A 8 -61.43 11.37 30.35
CA PRO A 8 -60.87 10.13 30.98
C PRO A 8 -61.44 8.83 30.33
N ASP A 9 -60.92 7.58 30.45
CA ASP A 9 -60.48 6.73 31.58
C ASP A 9 -61.63 6.35 32.56
N ALA A 10 -61.80 5.13 33.13
CA ALA A 10 -61.30 3.76 32.89
C ALA A 10 -62.13 2.77 33.78
N ALA A 11 -61.74 1.47 33.86
CA ALA A 11 -62.20 0.42 34.81
C ALA A 11 -63.64 -0.17 34.66
N GLU A 12 -64.00 -1.37 35.18
CA GLU A 12 -63.35 -2.72 35.24
C GLU A 12 -64.38 -3.74 35.81
N ILE A 13 -63.97 -5.01 36.04
CA ILE A 13 -64.62 -6.05 36.90
C ILE A 13 -65.78 -6.90 36.28
N GLY A 14 -65.63 -8.24 36.32
CA GLY A 14 -66.65 -9.29 36.03
C GLY A 14 -67.40 -9.76 37.30
N PRO A 15 -67.65 -11.07 37.57
CA PRO A 15 -67.44 -12.30 36.75
C PRO A 15 -68.61 -13.34 36.80
N SER A 16 -68.38 -14.57 36.27
CA SER A 16 -69.00 -15.87 36.70
C SER A 16 -70.47 -16.19 36.29
N ALA A 17 -70.87 -17.43 35.89
CA ALA A 17 -70.18 -18.65 35.42
C ALA A 17 -71.17 -19.71 34.84
N ALA A 18 -70.64 -20.67 34.06
CA ALA A 18 -71.19 -22.01 33.70
C ALA A 18 -72.53 -22.07 32.90
N SER A 19 -72.81 -23.05 32.03
CA SER A 19 -72.21 -24.35 31.64
C SER A 19 -72.55 -24.65 30.15
N SER A 20 -72.21 -25.76 29.44
CA SER A 20 -71.42 -26.99 29.68
C SER A 20 -71.14 -27.75 28.36
N GLN A 21 -69.96 -28.38 28.25
CA GLN A 21 -69.60 -29.58 27.45
C GLN A 21 -69.88 -29.68 25.92
N GLY A 22 -68.82 -29.95 25.15
CA GLY A 22 -68.91 -30.35 23.73
C GLY A 22 -67.59 -30.69 23.04
N ARG A 23 -67.04 -31.89 23.28
CA ARG A 23 -65.95 -32.61 22.55
C ARG A 23 -64.65 -31.85 22.19
N ALA A 24 -63.54 -32.29 22.79
CA ALA A 24 -62.19 -31.88 22.40
C ALA A 24 -61.77 -32.47 21.04
N ALA A 25 -61.17 -31.62 20.19
CA ALA A 25 -60.28 -32.04 19.11
C ALA A 25 -58.83 -31.82 19.58
N ALA A 26 -57.93 -32.75 19.25
CA ALA A 26 -56.53 -32.67 19.68
C ALA A 26 -55.82 -31.46 19.04
N PRO A 27 -54.91 -30.78 19.74
CA PRO A 27 -54.12 -29.72 19.16
C PRO A 27 -53.19 -30.28 18.09
N VAL A 28 -53.18 -29.66 16.91
CA VAL A 28 -52.19 -29.92 15.87
C VAL A 28 -50.83 -29.49 16.42
N GLU A 29 -49.99 -30.46 16.75
CA GLU A 29 -48.59 -30.21 17.08
C GLU A 29 -47.95 -29.45 15.92
N ARG A 30 -47.36 -28.27 16.22
CA ARG A 30 -46.34 -27.73 15.34
C ARG A 30 -45.22 -28.75 15.32
N SER A 31 -44.99 -29.39 14.18
CA SER A 31 -43.79 -30.19 13.98
C SER A 31 -42.59 -29.28 14.21
N ALA A 32 -41.94 -29.47 15.36
CA ALA A 32 -40.65 -28.88 15.60
C ALA A 32 -39.72 -29.46 14.54
N ASN A 33 -39.32 -28.65 13.56
CA ASN A 33 -38.15 -28.94 12.76
C ASN A 33 -36.98 -28.94 13.75
N ILE A 34 -36.62 -30.14 14.22
CA ILE A 34 -35.42 -30.37 15.01
C ILE A 34 -34.26 -30.06 14.06
N GLU A 35 -33.77 -28.82 14.10
CA GLU A 35 -32.47 -28.52 13.53
C GLU A 35 -31.46 -29.41 14.22
N ALA A 36 -30.93 -30.38 13.48
CA ALA A 36 -29.89 -31.25 13.98
C ALA A 36 -28.75 -30.36 14.51
N PRO A 37 -28.31 -30.54 15.77
CA PRO A 37 -27.34 -29.65 16.41
C PRO A 37 -26.08 -29.57 15.57
N ALA A 38 -25.36 -28.45 15.61
CA ALA A 38 -24.23 -28.17 14.72
C ALA A 38 -23.20 -29.31 14.67
N ALA A 39 -22.97 -30.00 15.79
CA ALA A 39 -22.14 -31.20 15.90
C ALA A 39 -22.57 -32.36 14.96
N LEU A 40 -23.88 -32.57 14.74
CA LEU A 40 -24.38 -33.62 13.84
C LEU A 40 -24.16 -33.23 12.37
N ARG A 41 -24.34 -31.94 12.02
CA ARG A 41 -24.02 -31.44 10.67
C ARG A 41 -22.51 -31.56 10.38
N LEU A 42 -21.67 -31.24 11.36
CA LEU A 42 -20.21 -31.45 11.30
C LEU A 42 -19.84 -32.93 11.13
N LEU A 43 -20.52 -33.84 11.83
CA LEU A 43 -20.34 -35.30 11.68
C LEU A 43 -20.70 -35.79 10.27
N HIS A 44 -21.79 -35.30 9.68
CA HIS A 44 -22.17 -35.66 8.31
C HIS A 44 -21.20 -35.08 7.26
N ILE A 45 -20.76 -33.83 7.41
CA ILE A 45 -19.77 -33.20 6.51
C ILE A 45 -18.41 -33.93 6.62
N GLY A 46 -17.95 -34.21 7.84
CA GLY A 46 -16.72 -34.96 8.09
C GLY A 46 -16.76 -36.39 7.54
N GLY A 47 -17.89 -37.09 7.71
CA GLY A 47 -18.10 -38.43 7.15
C GLY A 47 -18.12 -38.45 5.62
N ALA A 48 -18.79 -37.49 4.99
CA ALA A 48 -18.79 -37.34 3.53
C ALA A 48 -17.39 -37.04 2.99
N LEU A 49 -16.64 -36.15 3.66
CA LEU A 49 -15.26 -35.83 3.30
C LEU A 49 -14.33 -37.05 3.46
N ALA A 50 -14.47 -37.81 4.54
CA ALA A 50 -13.70 -39.04 4.76
C ALA A 50 -13.98 -40.12 3.70
N LEU A 51 -15.24 -40.27 3.26
CA LEU A 51 -15.62 -41.16 2.16
C LEU A 51 -15.04 -40.70 0.81
N MET A 52 -15.11 -39.39 0.51
CA MET A 52 -14.52 -38.81 -0.71
C MET A 52 -13.00 -39.00 -0.75
N ILE A 53 -12.31 -38.76 0.37
CA ILE A 53 -10.87 -39.03 0.50
C ILE A 53 -10.59 -40.53 0.34
N GLY A 54 -11.36 -41.40 1.01
CA GLY A 54 -11.23 -42.85 0.90
C GLY A 54 -11.37 -43.36 -0.53
N ALA A 55 -12.29 -42.81 -1.31
CA ALA A 55 -12.48 -43.15 -2.72
C ALA A 55 -11.21 -42.92 -3.57
N THR A 56 -10.41 -41.89 -3.27
CA THR A 56 -9.13 -41.64 -3.96
C THR A 56 -8.08 -42.72 -3.74
N TYR A 57 -8.22 -43.58 -2.73
CA TYR A 57 -7.33 -44.72 -2.46
C TYR A 57 -7.89 -46.08 -2.90
N VAL A 58 -9.14 -46.12 -3.37
CA VAL A 58 -9.86 -47.35 -3.74
C VAL A 58 -10.10 -47.43 -5.25
N PHE A 59 -10.33 -46.29 -5.91
CA PHE A 59 -10.63 -46.24 -7.33
C PHE A 59 -9.46 -45.67 -8.14
N GLU A 60 -8.87 -46.50 -8.99
CA GLU A 60 -7.68 -46.18 -9.79
C GLU A 60 -7.76 -44.86 -10.60
N PRO A 61 -8.90 -44.50 -11.25
CA PRO A 61 -9.03 -43.22 -11.93
C PRO A 61 -8.94 -41.98 -11.01
N LEU A 62 -9.16 -42.16 -9.70
CA LEU A 62 -9.12 -41.09 -8.69
C LEU A 62 -7.78 -41.04 -7.94
N HIS A 63 -6.81 -41.91 -8.26
CA HIS A 63 -5.50 -41.93 -7.59
C HIS A 63 -4.72 -40.60 -7.77
N GLY A 64 -4.97 -39.85 -8.86
CA GLY A 64 -4.40 -38.51 -9.06
C GLY A 64 -4.91 -37.43 -8.10
N LEU A 65 -5.98 -37.71 -7.35
CA LEU A 65 -6.58 -36.83 -6.35
C LEU A 65 -6.26 -37.24 -4.90
N GLN A 66 -5.35 -38.20 -4.70
CA GLN A 66 -4.93 -38.63 -3.37
C GLN A 66 -4.30 -37.46 -2.60
N PRO A 67 -4.84 -37.09 -1.41
CA PRO A 67 -4.28 -35.98 -0.62
C PRO A 67 -2.90 -36.29 -0.01
N TRP A 68 -2.45 -37.55 -0.01
CA TRP A 68 -1.08 -37.96 0.31
C TRP A 68 -0.76 -39.32 -0.32
N LYS A 69 0.48 -39.57 -0.74
CA LYS A 69 0.91 -40.90 -1.21
C LYS A 69 1.67 -41.63 -0.10
N ARG A 70 1.60 -42.97 -0.05
CA ARG A 70 2.34 -43.77 0.96
C ARG A 70 3.87 -43.62 0.91
N SER A 71 4.41 -43.11 -0.20
CA SER A 71 5.83 -42.83 -0.41
C SER A 71 6.25 -41.41 0.00
N GLU A 72 5.30 -40.52 0.29
CA GLU A 72 5.51 -39.13 0.67
C GLU A 72 5.17 -38.99 2.16
N GLY A 73 6.02 -38.31 2.93
CA GLY A 73 5.85 -38.20 4.39
C GLY A 73 4.51 -37.54 4.75
N TYR A 74 3.80 -38.10 5.74
CA TYR A 74 2.49 -37.61 6.19
C TYR A 74 2.54 -36.13 6.58
N VAL A 75 1.89 -35.27 5.78
CA VAL A 75 1.63 -33.87 6.11
C VAL A 75 0.21 -33.79 6.67
N PRO A 76 0.02 -33.44 7.96
CA PRO A 76 -1.32 -33.37 8.53
C PRO A 76 -2.13 -32.23 7.90
N PHE A 77 -3.26 -32.54 7.26
CA PHE A 77 -4.22 -31.52 6.78
C PHE A 77 -4.73 -30.61 7.91
N TRP A 78 -4.60 -31.08 9.16
CA TRP A 78 -4.81 -30.32 10.40
C TRP A 78 -4.02 -29.00 10.48
N ASN A 79 -2.95 -28.79 9.71
CA ASN A 79 -2.28 -27.49 9.65
C ASN A 79 -3.05 -26.39 8.89
N LEU A 80 -4.12 -26.72 8.15
CA LEU A 80 -5.03 -25.72 7.55
C LEU A 80 -6.34 -25.51 8.32
N VAL A 81 -6.74 -26.42 9.23
CA VAL A 81 -8.07 -26.37 9.89
C VAL A 81 -8.01 -26.57 11.42
N GLY A 82 -7.00 -27.26 11.96
CA GLY A 82 -6.95 -27.67 13.36
C GLY A 82 -6.69 -26.54 14.37
N ARG A 83 -5.99 -25.47 13.97
CA ARG A 83 -5.65 -24.34 14.86
C ARG A 83 -6.86 -23.56 15.36
N HIS A 84 -7.94 -23.56 14.60
CA HIS A 84 -9.19 -22.86 14.93
C HIS A 84 -10.06 -23.63 15.95
N LEU A 85 -9.75 -24.91 16.21
CA LEU A 85 -10.55 -25.80 17.08
C LEU A 85 -9.94 -26.05 18.47
N LEU A 86 -8.65 -25.73 18.68
CA LEU A 86 -7.92 -26.06 19.92
C LEU A 86 -7.66 -24.87 20.85
N GLY A 87 -8.10 -23.66 20.52
CA GLY A 87 -7.86 -22.45 21.33
C GLY A 87 -6.40 -21.96 21.35
N GLU A 88 -5.48 -22.67 20.67
CA GLU A 88 -4.10 -22.23 20.45
C GLU A 88 -4.02 -20.86 19.78
N GLU A 89 -5.05 -20.47 19.02
CA GLU A 89 -5.14 -19.16 18.38
C GLU A 89 -5.10 -18.01 19.40
N GLU A 90 -5.74 -18.12 20.56
CA GLU A 90 -5.64 -17.08 21.60
C GLU A 90 -4.29 -17.07 22.33
N ALA A 91 -3.65 -18.24 22.50
CA ALA A 91 -2.33 -18.34 23.10
C ALA A 91 -1.27 -17.78 22.14
N LEU A 92 -1.38 -18.09 20.86
CA LEU A 92 -0.48 -17.66 19.79
C LEU A 92 -0.75 -16.20 19.38
N LEU A 93 -1.97 -15.67 19.56
CA LEU A 93 -2.26 -14.23 19.49
C LEU A 93 -1.68 -13.47 20.69
N ARG A 94 -1.73 -14.03 21.90
CA ARG A 94 -1.07 -13.44 23.09
C ARG A 94 0.45 -13.46 22.95
N GLU A 95 1.04 -14.59 22.58
CA GLU A 95 2.48 -14.72 22.32
C GLU A 95 2.92 -13.84 21.14
N ARG A 96 2.11 -13.71 20.07
CA ARG A 96 2.36 -12.73 19.00
C ARG A 96 2.26 -11.29 19.49
N ALA A 97 1.31 -10.94 20.35
CA ALA A 97 1.19 -9.58 20.88
C ALA A 97 2.37 -9.23 21.80
N GLU A 98 2.82 -10.15 22.64
CA GLU A 98 4.02 -10.00 23.47
C GLU A 98 5.29 -9.93 22.61
N LEU A 99 5.43 -10.79 21.59
CA LEU A 99 6.55 -10.75 20.66
C LEU A 99 6.55 -9.51 19.76
N GLU A 100 5.40 -9.02 19.32
CA GLU A 100 5.30 -7.75 18.61
C GLU A 100 5.62 -6.57 19.53
N ALA A 101 5.18 -6.57 20.79
CA ALA A 101 5.55 -5.56 21.76
C ALA A 101 7.08 -5.54 22.00
N LEU A 102 7.70 -6.70 22.22
CA LEU A 102 9.15 -6.85 22.39
C LEU A 102 9.94 -6.43 21.14
N ARG A 103 9.43 -6.74 19.95
CA ARG A 103 10.13 -6.50 18.68
C ARG A 103 9.95 -5.08 18.15
N ARG A 104 8.83 -4.42 18.45
CA ARG A 104 8.69 -2.97 18.31
C ARG A 104 9.68 -2.27 19.24
N ALA A 105 9.85 -2.74 20.48
CA ALA A 105 10.56 -2.02 21.55
C ALA A 105 12.10 -1.94 21.44
N SER A 106 12.82 -2.86 20.78
CA SER A 106 14.27 -2.96 20.98
C SER A 106 15.16 -2.16 20.03
N GLU A 107 14.78 -1.98 18.76
CA GLU A 107 15.64 -1.30 17.77
C GLU A 107 14.82 -0.36 16.87
N ALA A 108 13.70 -0.82 16.31
CA ALA A 108 12.77 0.05 15.57
C ALA A 108 12.26 1.20 16.46
N ALA A 109 11.82 0.95 17.70
CA ALA A 109 11.46 2.03 18.62
C ALA A 109 12.64 2.90 19.07
N ARG A 110 13.90 2.41 19.05
CA ARG A 110 15.06 3.28 19.32
C ARG A 110 15.33 4.22 18.15
N ILE A 111 15.17 3.75 16.92
CA ILE A 111 15.32 4.57 15.71
C ILE A 111 14.17 5.56 15.61
N ASP A 112 12.91 5.10 15.71
CA ASP A 112 11.73 5.97 15.69
C ASP A 112 11.81 7.01 16.84
N ALA A 113 12.27 6.64 18.04
CA ALA A 113 12.51 7.60 19.13
C ALA A 113 13.71 8.52 18.90
N SER A 114 14.81 8.07 18.26
CA SER A 114 15.95 8.93 17.91
C SER A 114 15.55 10.00 16.89
N LEU A 115 14.81 9.57 15.85
CA LEU A 115 14.28 10.47 14.82
C LEU A 115 13.28 11.48 15.40
N ALA A 116 12.40 11.04 16.32
CA ALA A 116 11.43 11.91 16.98
C ALA A 116 12.01 12.80 18.11
N ALA A 117 13.12 12.39 18.74
CA ALA A 117 13.80 13.17 19.79
C ALA A 117 14.83 14.17 19.23
N ALA A 118 15.20 14.04 17.95
CA ALA A 118 16.02 15.03 17.27
C ALA A 118 15.29 16.38 17.19
N GLN A 119 16.03 17.48 17.33
CA GLN A 119 15.46 18.81 17.58
C GLN A 119 14.36 19.18 16.57
N PRO A 120 13.25 19.78 17.04
CA PRO A 120 12.23 20.29 16.14
C PRO A 120 12.87 21.32 15.21
N PRO A 121 12.59 21.26 13.90
CA PRO A 121 13.23 22.13 12.93
C PRO A 121 12.82 23.60 13.16
N PRO A 122 13.63 24.57 12.71
CA PRO A 122 13.49 25.99 13.09
C PRO A 122 12.14 26.58 12.68
N THR A 123 11.48 27.32 13.56
CA THR A 123 10.06 27.73 13.36
C THR A 123 9.80 28.75 12.24
N ARG A 124 10.80 29.07 11.40
CA ARG A 124 10.72 29.96 10.23
C ARG A 124 11.70 29.51 9.14
N PRO A 125 11.41 29.73 7.85
CA PRO A 125 12.38 29.59 6.78
C PRO A 125 13.62 30.46 7.04
N PRO A 126 14.82 30.03 6.63
CA PRO A 126 16.04 30.80 6.86
C PRO A 126 16.09 32.06 5.99
N GLU A 127 16.81 33.07 6.50
CA GLU A 127 17.32 34.19 5.71
C GLU A 127 18.61 33.83 4.95
N GLU A 128 19.09 32.59 5.10
CA GLU A 128 20.31 32.07 4.48
C GLU A 128 20.20 32.02 2.95
N THR A 129 21.25 32.51 2.29
CA THR A 129 21.41 32.46 0.83
C THR A 129 22.32 31.32 0.37
N VAL A 130 22.91 30.57 1.32
CA VAL A 130 23.85 29.47 1.10
C VAL A 130 23.51 28.29 2.00
N PHE A 131 23.89 27.07 1.61
CA PHE A 131 23.69 25.87 2.42
C PHE A 131 24.48 25.98 3.74
N PRO A 132 23.83 25.93 4.91
CA PRO A 132 24.52 25.99 6.19
C PRO A 132 25.16 24.65 6.55
N GLU A 133 26.15 24.70 7.45
CA GLU A 133 26.72 23.52 8.10
C GLU A 133 25.62 22.62 8.69
N TYR A 134 25.76 21.31 8.51
CA TYR A 134 24.80 20.33 8.99
C TYR A 134 25.47 19.41 10.02
N VAL A 135 24.94 19.41 11.24
CA VAL A 135 25.31 18.44 12.27
C VAL A 135 24.37 17.25 12.16
N ALA A 136 24.90 16.09 11.78
CA ALA A 136 24.13 14.86 11.67
C ALA A 136 23.43 14.50 12.99
N ARG A 137 22.15 14.10 12.90
CA ARG A 137 21.38 13.64 14.05
C ARG A 137 21.82 12.21 14.43
N PRO A 138 21.65 11.76 15.69
CA PRO A 138 22.09 10.44 16.13
C PRO A 138 21.49 9.31 15.28
N GLY A 139 22.36 8.48 14.69
CA GLY A 139 21.98 7.38 13.80
C GLY A 139 22.04 7.69 12.30
N GLU A 140 22.13 8.96 11.88
CA GLU A 140 22.14 9.31 10.44
C GLU A 140 23.50 9.05 9.77
N ALA A 141 24.59 9.33 10.48
CA ALA A 141 25.97 9.12 10.02
C ALA A 141 26.59 7.79 10.53
N ASP A 142 25.77 6.91 11.11
CA ASP A 142 26.23 5.62 11.61
C ASP A 142 26.69 4.73 10.45
N PRO A 143 27.88 4.10 10.50
CA PRO A 143 28.39 3.26 9.42
C PRO A 143 27.40 2.20 8.94
N LEU A 144 27.35 2.03 7.61
CA LEU A 144 26.49 1.06 6.92
C LEU A 144 27.35 0.01 6.23
N GLU A 145 26.92 -1.26 6.31
CA GLU A 145 27.54 -2.35 5.54
C GLU A 145 27.27 -2.21 4.03
N VAL A 146 26.11 -1.65 3.68
CA VAL A 146 25.69 -1.35 2.31
C VAL A 146 25.20 0.09 2.26
N GLN A 147 25.89 0.91 1.48
CA GLN A 147 25.51 2.28 1.15
C GLN A 147 24.78 2.33 -0.21
N ILE A 148 24.23 3.49 -0.56
CA ILE A 148 23.69 3.75 -1.89
C ILE A 148 24.85 3.98 -2.87
N GLU A 149 24.85 3.30 -4.00
CA GLU A 149 25.79 3.50 -5.10
C GLU A 149 25.31 4.63 -6.03
N ALA A 150 26.26 5.42 -6.55
CA ALA A 150 26.01 6.66 -7.29
C ALA A 150 25.03 7.63 -6.58
N PRO A 151 25.29 7.99 -5.30
CA PRO A 151 24.39 8.82 -4.49
C PRO A 151 24.20 10.24 -5.07
N GLU A 152 25.07 10.72 -5.96
CA GLU A 152 24.92 11.97 -6.70
C GLU A 152 23.62 12.03 -7.54
N HIS A 153 23.07 10.90 -7.95
CA HIS A 153 21.76 10.85 -8.61
C HIS A 153 20.58 11.16 -7.66
N LEU A 154 20.83 11.30 -6.36
CA LEU A 154 19.88 11.72 -5.34
C LEU A 154 20.01 13.21 -4.95
N ASP A 155 20.98 13.94 -5.50
CA ASP A 155 21.28 15.34 -5.10
C ASP A 155 20.11 16.32 -5.32
N ALA A 156 19.27 16.09 -6.33
CA ALA A 156 18.08 16.91 -6.55
C ALA A 156 17.03 16.71 -5.43
N TYR A 157 16.83 15.47 -4.99
CA TYR A 157 15.98 15.16 -3.85
C TYR A 157 16.59 15.58 -2.52
N TYR A 158 17.90 15.39 -2.30
CA TYR A 158 18.58 15.87 -1.09
C TYR A 158 18.59 17.40 -0.98
N ARG A 159 18.65 18.13 -2.11
CA ARG A 159 18.41 19.58 -2.16
C ARG A 159 16.99 19.93 -1.71
N ARG A 160 15.98 19.19 -2.18
CA ARG A 160 14.58 19.40 -1.79
C ARG A 160 14.35 19.09 -0.30
N LEU A 161 14.92 18.00 0.21
CA LEU A 161 14.93 17.67 1.64
C LEU A 161 15.66 18.72 2.47
N THR A 162 16.74 19.33 1.96
CA THR A 162 17.44 20.42 2.64
C THR A 162 16.51 21.61 2.85
N LEU A 163 15.77 22.03 1.82
CA LEU A 163 14.80 23.12 1.94
C LEU A 163 13.67 22.79 2.93
N VAL A 164 13.19 21.55 2.97
CA VAL A 164 12.20 21.06 3.96
C VAL A 164 12.78 21.05 5.39
N ASP A 165 14.01 20.60 5.58
CA ASP A 165 14.73 20.58 6.87
C ASP A 165 14.99 22.01 7.38
N LEU A 166 15.21 22.95 6.44
CA LEU A 166 15.25 24.40 6.65
C LEU A 166 13.86 25.05 6.75
N GLN A 167 12.77 24.27 6.77
CA GLN A 167 11.40 24.76 7.04
C GLN A 167 10.86 25.78 6.03
N VAL A 168 11.36 25.71 4.80
CA VAL A 168 10.68 26.29 3.64
C VAL A 168 9.35 25.53 3.44
N PRO A 169 8.20 26.22 3.30
CA PRO A 169 6.87 25.59 3.25
C PRO A 169 6.62 24.93 1.88
N ILE A 170 7.24 23.77 1.68
CA ILE A 170 7.22 22.97 0.46
C ILE A 170 7.16 21.48 0.81
N LEU A 171 6.83 20.63 -0.16
CA LEU A 171 6.92 19.17 -0.01
C LEU A 171 8.07 18.56 -0.80
N ALA A 172 8.79 17.61 -0.20
CA ALA A 172 9.64 16.67 -0.94
C ALA A 172 8.84 15.39 -1.22
N ARG A 173 8.59 15.09 -2.51
CA ARG A 173 7.70 13.99 -2.91
C ARG A 173 8.47 12.81 -3.51
N ALA A 174 8.36 11.64 -2.90
CA ALA A 174 8.88 10.38 -3.44
C ALA A 174 7.75 9.47 -3.93
N ALA A 175 7.92 8.89 -5.12
CA ALA A 175 6.98 7.93 -5.69
C ALA A 175 7.64 6.55 -5.81
N HIS A 176 7.15 5.56 -5.07
CA HIS A 176 7.75 4.22 -5.04
C HIS A 176 6.86 3.19 -5.73
N TRP A 177 7.23 2.85 -6.97
CA TRP A 177 6.60 1.76 -7.73
C TRP A 177 7.20 0.42 -7.34
N GLY A 178 6.34 -0.55 -7.07
CA GLY A 178 6.77 -1.89 -6.70
C GLY A 178 5.65 -2.91 -6.81
N ASP A 179 6.00 -4.15 -6.46
CA ASP A 179 5.08 -5.27 -6.53
C ASP A 179 4.45 -5.60 -5.17
N SER A 180 4.26 -6.89 -4.87
CA SER A 180 3.68 -7.36 -3.62
C SER A 180 4.54 -7.09 -2.38
N LEU A 181 5.83 -6.79 -2.51
CA LEU A 181 6.67 -6.29 -1.40
C LEU A 181 6.15 -4.97 -0.82
N LEU A 182 5.43 -4.18 -1.62
CA LEU A 182 4.81 -2.92 -1.19
C LEU A 182 3.32 -3.05 -0.85
N GLY A 183 2.72 -4.24 -1.07
CA GLY A 183 1.28 -4.45 -1.04
C GLY A 183 0.63 -4.14 0.31
N ASP A 184 1.18 -4.66 1.41
CA ASP A 184 0.67 -4.41 2.77
C ASP A 184 1.12 -3.05 3.35
N ASP A 185 1.77 -2.24 2.52
CA ASP A 185 2.41 -0.96 2.85
C ASP A 185 3.37 -1.03 4.06
N GLY A 186 3.95 -2.21 4.33
CA GLY A 186 4.87 -2.41 5.44
C GLY A 186 6.24 -1.76 5.23
N LEU A 187 6.82 -1.93 4.04
CA LEU A 187 8.10 -1.29 3.71
C LEU A 187 7.91 0.23 3.55
N THR A 188 7.06 0.63 2.62
CA THR A 188 6.81 2.03 2.26
C THR A 188 6.16 2.84 3.36
N GLY A 189 5.17 2.30 4.09
CA GLY A 189 4.51 3.01 5.19
C GLY A 189 5.46 3.26 6.36
N SER A 190 6.44 2.38 6.59
CA SER A 190 7.46 2.60 7.62
C SER A 190 8.62 3.49 7.15
N VAL A 191 8.94 3.52 5.86
CA VAL A 191 9.78 4.58 5.26
C VAL A 191 9.10 5.94 5.40
N ARG A 192 7.83 6.05 4.99
CA ARG A 192 7.00 7.27 5.10
C ARG A 192 6.96 7.78 6.53
N ARG A 193 6.55 6.94 7.49
CA ARG A 193 6.48 7.29 8.93
C ARG A 193 7.80 7.87 9.44
N ARG A 194 8.92 7.21 9.17
CA ARG A 194 10.23 7.61 9.71
C ARG A 194 10.77 8.87 9.05
N LEU A 195 10.61 9.03 7.73
CA LEU A 195 11.01 10.24 7.04
C LEU A 195 10.10 11.43 7.41
N GLN A 196 8.81 11.21 7.69
CA GLN A 196 7.90 12.25 8.21
C GLN A 196 8.23 12.65 9.65
N LEU A 197 8.57 11.70 10.53
CA LEU A 197 9.10 12.00 11.87
C LEU A 197 10.39 12.83 11.79
N ARG A 198 11.23 12.60 10.77
CA ARG A 198 12.49 13.31 10.58
C ARG A 198 12.34 14.70 9.96
N PHE A 199 11.58 14.83 8.87
CA PHE A 199 11.56 16.02 8.00
C PHE A 199 10.22 16.79 8.05
N GLY A 200 9.18 16.25 8.67
CA GLY A 200 7.84 16.82 8.70
C GLY A 200 6.83 15.99 7.91
N ASP A 201 5.59 15.99 8.38
CA ASP A 201 4.46 15.29 7.77
C ASP A 201 3.90 16.08 6.59
N GLY A 202 4.04 15.55 5.37
CA GLY A 202 3.44 16.08 4.15
C GLY A 202 2.06 15.50 3.80
N GLY A 203 1.51 14.58 4.59
CA GLY A 203 0.29 13.82 4.30
C GLY A 203 0.56 12.39 3.77
N HIS A 204 -0.50 11.69 3.35
CA HIS A 204 -0.40 10.27 2.95
C HIS A 204 0.00 10.07 1.49
N GLY A 205 -0.16 11.07 0.63
CA GLY A 205 0.18 10.98 -0.79
C GLY A 205 -0.92 10.37 -1.65
N PHE A 206 -0.53 9.70 -2.73
CA PHE A 206 -1.44 9.13 -3.73
C PHE A 206 -1.98 7.75 -3.34
N HIS A 207 -3.29 7.54 -3.49
CA HIS A 207 -3.99 6.27 -3.28
C HIS A 207 -4.90 5.94 -4.45
N VAL A 208 -4.94 4.68 -4.88
CA VAL A 208 -5.88 4.23 -5.92
C VAL A 208 -7.32 4.19 -5.39
N LEU A 209 -8.31 4.54 -6.24
CA LEU A 209 -9.71 4.63 -5.81
C LEU A 209 -10.27 3.31 -5.26
N ALA A 210 -9.95 2.19 -5.88
CA ALA A 210 -10.30 0.86 -5.38
C ALA A 210 -9.33 -0.20 -5.93
N PRO A 211 -8.44 -0.79 -5.10
CA PRO A 211 -7.55 -1.85 -5.54
C PRO A 211 -8.32 -3.12 -5.87
N LEU A 212 -7.75 -3.99 -6.69
CA LEU A 212 -8.38 -5.29 -6.98
C LEU A 212 -8.30 -6.23 -5.77
N ASN A 213 -7.17 -6.19 -5.06
CA ASN A 213 -6.77 -7.14 -4.03
C ASN A 213 -6.92 -6.54 -2.60
N PRO A 214 -7.57 -7.24 -1.64
CA PRO A 214 -7.69 -6.76 -0.25
C PRO A 214 -6.36 -6.64 0.50
N PHE A 215 -5.28 -7.26 0.01
CA PHE A 215 -3.93 -7.10 0.56
C PHE A 215 -3.22 -5.83 0.07
N HIS A 216 -3.79 -5.06 -0.86
CA HIS A 216 -3.33 -3.68 -1.13
C HIS A 216 -3.86 -2.80 0.01
N MET A 217 -3.00 -2.51 0.96
CA MET A 217 -3.31 -1.73 2.16
C MET A 217 -2.59 -0.39 2.11
N HIS A 218 -3.00 0.55 2.97
CA HIS A 218 -2.22 1.74 3.26
C HIS A 218 -2.21 1.97 4.76
N ARG A 219 -1.02 1.99 5.35
CA ARG A 219 -0.84 2.15 6.79
C ARG A 219 -0.90 3.64 7.13
N GLY A 220 -1.64 3.98 8.20
CA GLY A 220 -1.80 5.35 8.68
C GLY A 220 -3.11 6.05 8.25
N LEU A 221 -4.02 5.40 7.51
CA LEU A 221 -5.30 6.01 7.12
C LEU A 221 -6.47 5.01 7.08
N GLN A 222 -7.70 5.54 7.17
CA GLN A 222 -8.93 4.80 6.91
C GLN A 222 -9.19 4.74 5.41
N PHE A 223 -9.14 3.55 4.81
CA PHE A 223 -9.58 3.32 3.43
C PHE A 223 -10.71 2.29 3.41
N LYS A 224 -11.83 2.65 2.78
CA LYS A 224 -13.00 1.77 2.61
C LYS A 224 -13.58 1.95 1.22
N VAL A 225 -13.70 0.86 0.46
CA VAL A 225 -14.66 0.79 -0.66
C VAL A 225 -16.03 0.60 -0.02
N LEU A 226 -16.90 1.61 -0.17
CA LEU A 226 -18.25 1.62 0.39
C LEU A 226 -19.23 0.92 -0.55
N GLU A 227 -19.14 1.22 -1.85
CA GLU A 227 -19.95 0.60 -2.90
C GLU A 227 -19.04 0.16 -4.06
N PRO A 228 -19.27 -1.04 -4.64
CA PRO A 228 -18.32 -1.67 -5.56
C PRO A 228 -18.21 -0.95 -6.91
N TRP A 229 -16.99 -0.72 -7.36
CA TRP A 229 -16.70 -0.17 -8.69
C TRP A 229 -16.90 -1.23 -9.78
N THR A 230 -17.61 -0.86 -10.85
CA THR A 230 -17.95 -1.75 -11.99
C THR A 230 -16.72 -2.39 -12.64
N SER A 231 -15.59 -1.69 -12.67
CA SER A 231 -14.31 -2.23 -13.11
C SER A 231 -13.16 -1.68 -12.28
N ARG A 232 -12.25 -2.57 -11.89
CA ARG A 232 -10.95 -2.28 -11.26
C ARG A 232 -9.92 -3.00 -12.10
N CYS A 233 -9.15 -2.25 -12.88
CA CYS A 233 -8.27 -2.79 -13.90
C CYS A 233 -6.84 -2.37 -13.60
N GLU A 234 -6.02 -3.33 -13.18
CA GLU A 234 -4.61 -3.11 -12.86
C GLU A 234 -3.73 -3.37 -14.10
N VAL A 235 -2.63 -2.63 -14.24
CA VAL A 235 -1.70 -2.72 -15.38
C VAL A 235 -1.18 -4.14 -15.62
N LEU A 236 -1.11 -4.95 -14.56
CA LEU A 236 -0.83 -6.39 -14.58
C LEU A 236 -1.68 -7.16 -15.60
N PHE A 237 -2.99 -6.88 -15.66
CA PHE A 237 -3.96 -7.64 -16.47
C PHE A 237 -4.13 -7.11 -17.88
N ARG A 238 -3.54 -5.96 -18.20
CA ARG A 238 -3.60 -5.30 -19.52
C ARG A 238 -5.04 -5.09 -20.04
N CYS A 239 -6.01 -4.95 -19.14
CA CYS A 239 -7.44 -4.89 -19.47
C CYS A 239 -7.89 -3.54 -20.07
N GLU A 240 -7.09 -2.48 -19.97
CA GLU A 240 -7.35 -1.22 -20.67
C GLU A 240 -6.83 -1.26 -22.10
N LYS A 241 -7.73 -1.08 -23.08
CA LYS A 241 -7.38 -1.03 -24.50
C LYS A 241 -6.44 0.14 -24.83
N ASP A 242 -6.62 1.28 -24.15
CA ASP A 242 -5.75 2.46 -24.27
C ASP A 242 -4.50 2.39 -23.39
N ARG A 243 -4.38 1.35 -22.54
CA ARG A 243 -3.28 1.13 -21.60
C ARG A 243 -3.02 2.27 -20.59
N ARG A 244 -4.04 3.10 -20.31
CA ARG A 244 -4.00 4.22 -19.36
C ARG A 244 -4.42 3.78 -17.94
N TYR A 245 -3.46 3.51 -17.05
CA TYR A 245 -3.74 3.02 -15.68
C TYR A 245 -3.44 4.03 -14.56
N GLY A 246 -3.12 5.28 -14.87
CA GLY A 246 -2.81 6.29 -13.85
C GLY A 246 -1.49 6.05 -13.11
N LEU A 247 -1.13 6.96 -12.22
CA LEU A 247 0.14 6.94 -11.47
C LEU A 247 0.39 5.61 -10.73
N GLY A 248 -0.65 5.09 -10.04
CA GLY A 248 -0.58 3.85 -9.28
C GLY A 248 -0.77 2.55 -10.09
N GLY A 249 -0.88 2.61 -11.42
CA GLY A 249 -1.06 1.41 -12.24
C GLY A 249 -2.44 0.74 -12.11
N VAL A 250 -3.46 1.47 -11.65
CA VAL A 250 -4.86 1.02 -11.52
C VAL A 250 -5.83 2.02 -12.14
N SER A 251 -6.60 1.56 -13.14
CA SER A 251 -7.74 2.27 -13.73
C SER A 251 -9.03 1.77 -13.08
N THR A 252 -9.81 2.68 -12.49
CA THR A 252 -11.09 2.35 -11.85
C THR A 252 -12.24 2.96 -12.65
N ARG A 253 -13.28 2.18 -12.98
CA ARG A 253 -14.50 2.68 -13.63
C ARG A 253 -15.76 2.29 -12.89
N ALA A 254 -16.78 3.14 -13.04
CA ALA A 254 -18.14 2.85 -12.63
C ALA A 254 -19.15 3.33 -13.68
N SER A 255 -20.30 2.66 -13.72
CA SER A 255 -21.52 3.10 -14.38
C SER A 255 -22.68 2.86 -13.41
N GLY A 256 -23.24 3.94 -12.85
CA GLY A 256 -24.11 3.88 -11.67
C GLY A 256 -23.35 4.21 -10.38
N GLU A 257 -23.92 3.82 -9.24
CA GLU A 257 -23.39 4.17 -7.92
C GLU A 257 -22.25 3.23 -7.50
N ALA A 258 -21.08 3.82 -7.29
CA ALA A 258 -19.90 3.19 -6.69
C ALA A 258 -19.23 4.23 -5.80
N ALA A 259 -18.55 3.83 -4.72
CA ALA A 259 -18.00 4.79 -3.77
C ALA A 259 -16.81 4.25 -3.00
N SER A 260 -15.82 5.11 -2.78
CA SER A 260 -14.70 4.88 -1.88
C SER A 260 -14.54 6.06 -0.93
N ARG A 261 -14.14 5.80 0.31
CA ARG A 261 -13.84 6.81 1.33
C ARG A 261 -12.43 6.61 1.87
N PHE A 262 -11.71 7.73 1.96
CA PHE A 262 -10.39 7.88 2.55
C PHE A 262 -10.50 8.84 3.74
N GLY A 263 -9.65 8.72 4.75
CA GLY A 263 -9.60 9.70 5.83
C GLY A 263 -8.50 9.43 6.83
N THR A 264 -8.10 10.47 7.56
CA THR A 264 -7.08 10.38 8.60
C THR A 264 -7.51 9.44 9.74
N ILE A 265 -6.54 8.93 10.49
CA ILE A 265 -6.74 8.33 11.81
C ILE A 265 -5.99 9.16 12.85
N ALA A 266 -6.36 9.01 14.12
CA ALA A 266 -5.66 9.66 15.23
C ALA A 266 -4.31 8.97 15.51
N SER A 267 -3.36 9.12 14.59
CA SER A 267 -1.97 8.69 14.73
C SER A 267 -1.06 9.66 13.98
N ALA A 268 -0.13 10.29 14.69
CA ALA A 268 0.89 11.14 14.08
C ALA A 268 2.16 10.32 13.74
N PRO A 269 2.85 10.60 12.61
CA PRO A 269 2.44 11.48 11.52
C PRO A 269 1.27 10.90 10.70
N GLY A 270 0.52 11.77 9.99
CA GLY A 270 -0.60 11.40 9.13
C GLY A 270 -1.99 11.64 9.72
N ASP A 271 -2.12 12.35 10.85
CA ASP A 271 -3.42 12.66 11.46
C ASP A 271 -4.09 13.94 10.91
N ARG A 272 -3.39 14.69 10.04
CA ARG A 272 -3.85 15.94 9.43
C ARG A 272 -3.64 15.96 7.93
N ILE A 273 -4.50 16.69 7.22
CA ILE A 273 -4.46 16.97 5.78
C ILE A 273 -4.87 18.43 5.61
N SER A 274 -4.40 19.11 4.56
CA SER A 274 -4.92 20.42 4.15
C SER A 274 -5.36 20.46 2.69
N ARG A 275 -5.16 19.36 1.95
CA ARG A 275 -5.39 19.32 0.51
C ARG A 275 -5.79 17.92 0.04
N PHE A 276 -6.89 17.84 -0.71
CA PHE A 276 -7.22 16.66 -1.51
C PHE A 276 -7.18 16.96 -3.00
N GLU A 277 -6.78 15.95 -3.78
CA GLU A 277 -7.01 15.93 -5.23
C GLU A 277 -7.78 14.65 -5.61
N LEU A 278 -8.72 14.74 -6.54
CA LEU A 278 -9.26 13.59 -7.27
C LEU A 278 -8.65 13.57 -8.67
N TRP A 279 -7.97 12.48 -9.02
CA TRP A 279 -7.37 12.26 -10.34
C TRP A 279 -8.29 11.39 -11.20
N TYR A 280 -8.72 11.90 -12.35
CA TYR A 280 -9.72 11.25 -13.18
C TYR A 280 -9.52 11.51 -14.68
N GLN A 281 -10.42 10.97 -15.50
CA GLN A 281 -10.45 11.22 -16.94
C GLN A 281 -11.84 11.64 -17.38
N THR A 282 -11.90 12.69 -18.20
CA THR A 282 -13.09 13.13 -18.92
C THR A 282 -13.25 12.34 -20.23
N ALA A 283 -14.46 12.17 -20.76
CA ALA A 283 -14.72 11.46 -22.03
C ALA A 283 -16.16 11.73 -22.58
N PRO A 284 -16.46 11.44 -23.87
CA PRO A 284 -17.79 11.68 -24.47
C PRO A 284 -18.98 11.01 -23.78
N HIS A 285 -18.75 9.91 -23.06
CA HIS A 285 -19.78 9.18 -22.33
C HIS A 285 -19.56 9.26 -20.80
N GLY A 286 -18.90 10.32 -20.36
CA GLY A 286 -18.64 10.65 -18.97
C GLY A 286 -19.89 10.67 -18.09
N GLY A 287 -19.71 10.28 -16.84
CA GLY A 287 -20.71 10.43 -15.78
C GLY A 287 -20.40 11.65 -14.91
N PHE A 288 -20.73 11.53 -13.62
CA PHE A 288 -20.36 12.52 -12.61
C PHE A 288 -19.60 11.85 -11.47
N PHE A 289 -18.67 12.57 -10.86
CA PHE A 289 -18.26 12.30 -9.49
C PHE A 289 -18.99 13.24 -8.54
N ASP A 290 -19.63 12.70 -7.52
CA ASP A 290 -20.03 13.45 -6.34
C ASP A 290 -18.92 13.25 -5.30
N VAL A 291 -18.17 14.31 -5.01
CA VAL A 291 -17.10 14.29 -4.00
C VAL A 291 -17.59 14.99 -2.74
N ILE A 292 -17.52 14.26 -1.63
CA ILE A 292 -17.92 14.71 -0.29
C ILE A 292 -16.64 14.81 0.53
N VAL A 293 -16.34 15.99 1.07
CA VAL A 293 -15.28 16.17 2.07
C VAL A 293 -15.97 16.28 3.43
N ASP A 294 -15.54 15.45 4.37
CA ASP A 294 -16.18 15.26 5.67
C ASP A 294 -17.69 15.01 5.57
N ASP A 295 -18.49 15.91 6.16
CA ASP A 295 -19.96 15.87 6.14
C ASP A 295 -20.55 17.04 5.31
N GLU A 296 -19.73 17.73 4.50
CA GLU A 296 -20.18 18.82 3.62
C GLU A 296 -21.01 18.32 2.41
N PRO A 297 -21.87 19.17 1.82
CA PRO A 297 -22.63 18.80 0.61
C PRO A 297 -21.73 18.36 -0.56
N PRO A 298 -22.14 17.35 -1.36
CA PRO A 298 -21.32 16.83 -2.44
C PRO A 298 -21.03 17.87 -3.52
N ARG A 299 -19.75 18.13 -3.79
CA ARG A 299 -19.29 18.85 -4.99
C ARG A 299 -19.39 17.91 -6.19
N ARG A 300 -20.25 18.24 -7.14
CA ARG A 300 -20.38 17.50 -8.40
C ARG A 300 -19.30 17.93 -9.40
N ILE A 301 -18.61 16.94 -9.96
CA ILE A 301 -17.66 17.06 -11.07
C ILE A 301 -18.28 16.38 -12.28
N ASP A 302 -18.35 17.10 -13.40
CA ASP A 302 -18.78 16.56 -14.68
C ASP A 302 -17.56 15.93 -15.39
N THR A 303 -17.67 14.67 -15.82
CA THR A 303 -16.58 13.99 -16.53
C THR A 303 -16.83 13.90 -18.04
N ARG A 304 -17.74 14.72 -18.59
CA ARG A 304 -18.04 14.75 -20.02
C ARG A 304 -17.14 15.74 -20.76
N ALA A 305 -16.51 15.28 -21.84
CA ALA A 305 -15.68 16.09 -22.75
C ALA A 305 -15.76 15.50 -24.17
N GLU A 306 -15.31 16.24 -25.19
CA GLU A 306 -15.29 15.76 -26.58
C GLU A 306 -14.26 14.66 -26.82
N GLU A 307 -13.15 14.65 -26.07
CA GLU A 307 -12.05 13.67 -26.20
C GLU A 307 -11.53 13.22 -24.82
N PRO A 308 -10.90 12.02 -24.71
CA PRO A 308 -10.42 11.51 -23.43
C PRO A 308 -9.20 12.24 -22.83
N THR A 309 -9.43 13.11 -21.85
CA THR A 309 -8.41 13.96 -21.21
C THR A 309 -8.30 13.70 -19.70
N ASP A 310 -7.07 13.64 -19.18
CA ASP A 310 -6.75 13.40 -17.78
C ASP A 310 -6.82 14.70 -16.95
N GLU A 311 -7.72 14.74 -15.98
CA GLU A 311 -8.06 15.92 -15.19
C GLU A 311 -7.89 15.72 -13.68
N VAL A 312 -7.83 16.85 -12.96
CA VAL A 312 -7.78 16.88 -11.49
C VAL A 312 -8.80 17.86 -10.93
N ALA A 313 -9.51 17.43 -9.88
CA ALA A 313 -10.30 18.32 -9.04
C ALA A 313 -9.59 18.51 -7.69
N VAL A 314 -9.23 19.75 -7.37
CA VAL A 314 -8.53 20.14 -6.13
C VAL A 314 -9.51 20.64 -5.08
N PHE A 315 -9.22 20.33 -3.81
CA PHE A 315 -9.96 20.73 -2.62
C PHE A 315 -8.96 21.22 -1.56
N GLU A 316 -8.85 22.53 -1.38
CA GLU A 316 -8.03 23.15 -0.34
C GLU A 316 -8.85 23.27 0.97
N LEU A 317 -8.23 22.95 2.10
CA LEU A 317 -8.84 22.81 3.42
C LEU A 317 -7.94 23.45 4.49
N PRO A 318 -8.49 23.81 5.66
CA PRO A 318 -7.66 24.03 6.86
C PRO A 318 -6.81 22.78 7.14
N ASP A 319 -5.58 22.94 7.67
CA ASP A 319 -4.81 21.78 8.11
C ASP A 319 -5.44 21.13 9.34
N ALA A 320 -6.16 20.02 9.18
CA ALA A 320 -6.88 19.32 10.24
C ALA A 320 -7.15 17.84 9.89
N PRO A 321 -7.66 17.01 10.82
CA PRO A 321 -8.14 15.67 10.49
C PRO A 321 -9.34 15.75 9.54
N HIS A 322 -9.26 15.07 8.40
CA HIS A 322 -10.24 15.15 7.31
C HIS A 322 -10.49 13.78 6.65
N SER A 323 -11.61 13.69 5.95
CA SER A 323 -11.99 12.57 5.11
C SER A 323 -12.53 13.03 3.76
N ILE A 324 -12.37 12.19 2.74
CA ILE A 324 -12.90 12.39 1.40
C ILE A 324 -13.59 11.12 0.93
N GLN A 325 -14.84 11.25 0.49
CA GLN A 325 -15.59 10.21 -0.20
C GLN A 325 -15.79 10.60 -1.66
N VAL A 326 -15.32 9.73 -2.56
CA VAL A 326 -15.50 9.85 -4.00
C VAL A 326 -16.59 8.88 -4.42
N ARG A 327 -17.72 9.39 -4.93
CA ARG A 327 -18.85 8.59 -5.41
C ARG A 327 -19.07 8.80 -6.91
N ALA A 328 -19.17 7.72 -7.68
CA ALA A 328 -19.68 7.74 -9.04
C ALA A 328 -21.20 7.98 -9.05
N ALA A 329 -21.68 8.87 -9.92
CA ALA A 329 -23.06 9.33 -9.97
C ALA A 329 -23.58 9.48 -11.41
N GLY A 330 -24.90 9.33 -11.56
CA GLY A 330 -25.61 9.42 -12.84
C GLY A 330 -25.54 8.13 -13.67
N ARG A 331 -25.76 8.24 -14.98
CA ARG A 331 -25.83 7.11 -15.92
C ARG A 331 -24.63 7.00 -16.87
N GLY A 332 -23.79 8.03 -16.96
CA GLY A 332 -22.55 7.96 -17.73
C GLY A 332 -21.49 7.11 -17.03
N SER A 333 -20.44 6.73 -17.75
CA SER A 333 -19.32 6.00 -17.17
C SER A 333 -18.22 6.96 -16.75
N VAL A 334 -17.83 6.90 -15.47
CA VAL A 334 -16.67 7.62 -14.96
C VAL A 334 -15.44 6.73 -14.97
N ARG A 335 -14.26 7.34 -15.15
CA ARG A 335 -12.94 6.71 -14.95
C ARG A 335 -12.14 7.56 -13.98
N GLY A 336 -11.66 6.93 -12.91
CA GLY A 336 -10.81 7.57 -11.90
C GLY A 336 -9.53 6.76 -11.66
N TYR A 337 -8.46 7.46 -11.31
CA TYR A 337 -7.14 6.88 -11.06
C TYR A 337 -6.81 6.82 -9.57
N GLY A 338 -7.10 7.88 -8.82
CA GLY A 338 -6.79 7.94 -7.41
C GLY A 338 -7.19 9.24 -6.72
N VAL A 339 -6.86 9.30 -5.43
CA VAL A 339 -6.95 10.49 -4.59
C VAL A 339 -5.55 10.82 -4.08
N VAL A 340 -5.19 12.10 -4.02
CA VAL A 340 -4.01 12.58 -3.29
C VAL A 340 -4.46 13.19 -1.97
N MET A 341 -3.76 12.88 -0.88
CA MET A 341 -3.98 13.44 0.47
C MET A 341 -2.68 14.12 0.94
N GLU A 342 -2.62 15.46 0.93
CA GLU A 342 -1.40 16.22 1.27
C GLU A 342 -1.65 17.36 2.28
N ARG A 343 -0.56 17.87 2.85
CA ARG A 343 -0.49 19.08 3.68
C ARG A 343 0.34 20.15 2.97
N GLY A 344 0.15 21.43 3.26
CA GLY A 344 0.92 22.53 2.64
C GLY A 344 2.43 22.60 2.95
N GLY A 345 2.99 21.64 3.69
CA GLY A 345 4.40 21.61 4.10
C GLY A 345 4.75 22.58 5.24
N PRO A 346 6.03 22.63 5.67
CA PRO A 346 7.14 21.78 5.24
C PRO A 346 6.90 20.30 5.58
N GLY A 347 7.30 19.40 4.69
CA GLY A 347 7.27 17.97 4.99
C GLY A 347 7.63 17.07 3.80
N ILE A 348 7.48 15.76 4.01
CA ILE A 348 7.71 14.75 2.97
C ILE A 348 6.46 13.91 2.71
N VAL A 349 6.34 13.48 1.47
CA VAL A 349 5.31 12.54 1.01
C VAL A 349 6.00 11.36 0.36
N TRP A 350 5.53 10.16 0.66
CA TRP A 350 6.05 8.93 0.09
C TRP A 350 4.90 8.06 -0.42
N ASP A 351 4.64 8.14 -1.72
CA ASP A 351 3.54 7.43 -2.38
C ASP A 351 3.85 5.92 -2.48
N THR A 352 2.92 5.09 -2.03
CA THR A 352 2.98 3.63 -2.15
C THR A 352 2.28 3.18 -3.42
N LEU A 353 3.02 3.00 -4.51
CA LEU A 353 2.47 2.70 -5.84
C LEU A 353 2.58 1.19 -6.13
N ALA A 354 1.89 0.40 -5.32
CA ALA A 354 1.96 -1.06 -5.27
C ALA A 354 0.89 -1.73 -6.15
N VAL A 355 1.32 -2.60 -7.08
CA VAL A 355 0.43 -3.54 -7.79
C VAL A 355 0.85 -4.97 -7.45
N ILE A 356 -0.02 -5.71 -6.77
CA ILE A 356 0.32 -7.05 -6.24
C ILE A 356 0.46 -8.05 -7.39
N GLY A 357 1.61 -8.74 -7.47
CA GLY A 357 1.94 -9.64 -8.58
C GLY A 357 2.51 -8.94 -9.82
N LEU A 358 2.80 -7.64 -9.74
CA LEU A 358 3.38 -6.87 -10.85
C LEU A 358 4.75 -7.43 -11.27
N SER A 359 4.88 -7.69 -12.57
CA SER A 359 6.17 -7.93 -13.22
C SER A 359 6.66 -6.67 -13.93
N THR A 360 7.96 -6.59 -14.19
CA THR A 360 8.57 -5.51 -14.99
C THR A 360 7.96 -5.44 -16.40
N ALA A 361 7.70 -6.60 -17.02
CA ALA A 361 7.01 -6.72 -18.31
C ALA A 361 5.56 -6.20 -18.26
N SER A 362 4.90 -6.29 -17.11
CA SER A 362 3.56 -5.78 -16.90
C SER A 362 3.57 -4.27 -16.75
N LEU A 363 4.44 -3.68 -15.94
CA LEU A 363 4.50 -2.22 -15.79
C LEU A 363 4.88 -1.52 -17.12
N LYS A 364 5.75 -2.16 -17.91
CA LYS A 364 6.07 -1.78 -19.30
C LYS A 364 4.86 -1.73 -20.24
N ALA A 365 3.71 -2.28 -19.87
CA ALA A 365 2.49 -2.21 -20.67
C ALA A 365 1.83 -0.83 -20.62
N GLN A 366 2.15 0.03 -19.65
CA GLN A 366 1.55 1.36 -19.54
C GLN A 366 1.80 2.23 -20.77
N GLU A 367 0.80 3.02 -21.13
CA GLU A 367 0.85 4.05 -22.16
C GLU A 367 1.91 5.12 -21.77
N PRO A 368 2.96 5.38 -22.60
CA PRO A 368 4.10 6.20 -22.17
C PRO A 368 3.76 7.67 -21.92
N GLU A 369 3.02 8.30 -22.82
CA GLU A 369 2.59 9.69 -22.71
C GLU A 369 1.69 9.92 -21.49
N HIS A 370 0.83 8.94 -21.19
CA HIS A 370 0.00 8.90 -19.98
C HIS A 370 0.82 8.92 -18.70
N ILE A 371 1.76 7.97 -18.51
CA ILE A 371 2.56 7.95 -17.29
C ILE A 371 3.49 9.16 -17.19
N ARG A 372 4.00 9.65 -18.34
CA ARG A 372 4.79 10.88 -18.41
C ARG A 372 4.01 12.07 -17.86
N ALA A 373 2.76 12.25 -18.31
CA ALA A 373 1.88 13.32 -17.84
C ALA A 373 1.51 13.16 -16.34
N GLN A 374 1.23 11.93 -15.90
CA GLN A 374 0.88 11.64 -14.50
C GLN A 374 2.05 11.93 -13.54
N ILE A 375 3.28 11.55 -13.88
CA ILE A 375 4.49 11.83 -13.07
C ILE A 375 4.82 13.33 -13.07
N SER A 376 4.71 13.99 -14.22
CA SER A 376 4.90 15.44 -14.34
C SER A 376 3.90 16.19 -13.44
N ARG A 377 2.61 15.86 -13.54
CA ARG A 377 1.52 16.41 -12.73
C ARG A 377 1.69 16.12 -11.24
N ARG A 378 2.25 14.97 -10.86
CA ARG A 378 2.42 14.56 -9.46
C ARG A 378 3.38 15.48 -8.68
N GLY A 379 4.31 16.13 -9.37
CA GLY A 379 5.40 16.86 -8.72
C GLY A 379 6.37 15.93 -7.99
N THR A 380 6.62 14.71 -8.49
CA THR A 380 7.55 13.73 -7.91
C THR A 380 9.00 14.24 -7.96
N ASP A 381 9.68 14.40 -6.83
CA ASP A 381 11.08 14.82 -6.73
C ASP A 381 12.07 13.63 -6.67
N LEU A 382 11.58 12.44 -6.31
CA LEU A 382 12.32 11.17 -6.32
C LEU A 382 11.47 10.03 -6.90
N LEU A 383 11.92 9.41 -7.98
CA LEU A 383 11.36 8.17 -8.51
C LEU A 383 12.09 6.96 -7.88
N VAL A 384 11.33 6.03 -7.28
CA VAL A 384 11.88 4.81 -6.68
C VAL A 384 11.30 3.57 -7.36
N PHE A 385 12.17 2.67 -7.82
CA PHE A 385 11.79 1.42 -8.49
C PHE A 385 12.17 0.20 -7.62
N GLY A 386 11.17 -0.37 -6.94
CA GLY A 386 11.25 -1.61 -6.15
C GLY A 386 10.56 -2.78 -6.86
N LEU A 387 10.95 -3.03 -8.12
CA LEU A 387 10.36 -4.04 -9.00
C LEU A 387 11.25 -5.29 -9.08
N GLY A 388 10.77 -6.34 -9.73
CA GLY A 388 11.55 -7.54 -10.05
C GLY A 388 11.27 -8.77 -9.17
N GLY A 389 10.54 -8.62 -8.05
CA GLY A 389 10.23 -9.72 -7.14
C GLY A 389 9.47 -10.85 -7.83
N ASN A 390 8.45 -10.51 -8.62
CA ASN A 390 7.74 -11.49 -9.46
C ASN A 390 8.56 -11.97 -10.67
N ASP A 391 9.48 -11.16 -11.18
CA ASP A 391 10.38 -11.57 -12.27
C ASP A 391 11.37 -12.68 -11.82
N THR A 392 11.60 -12.85 -10.51
CA THR A 392 12.38 -13.99 -9.97
C THR A 392 11.80 -15.38 -10.27
N GLN A 393 10.53 -15.47 -10.69
CA GLN A 393 9.90 -16.74 -11.09
C GLN A 393 10.29 -17.19 -12.51
N ARG A 394 10.90 -16.31 -13.31
CA ARG A 394 11.38 -16.60 -14.66
C ARG A 394 12.63 -17.48 -14.61
N SER A 395 12.89 -18.22 -15.71
CA SER A 395 14.16 -18.92 -15.87
C SER A 395 15.33 -17.94 -16.01
N VAL A 396 16.53 -18.34 -15.56
CA VAL A 396 17.76 -17.54 -15.74
C VAL A 396 18.04 -17.25 -17.22
N ALA A 397 17.68 -18.15 -18.13
CA ALA A 397 17.82 -17.94 -19.57
C ALA A 397 16.89 -16.82 -20.08
N ASP A 398 15.63 -16.78 -19.62
CA ASP A 398 14.69 -15.71 -19.95
C ASP A 398 15.14 -14.35 -19.38
N ILE A 399 15.55 -14.33 -18.10
CA ILE A 399 16.04 -13.12 -17.42
C ILE A 399 17.21 -12.51 -18.21
N ARG A 400 18.22 -13.32 -18.57
CA ARG A 400 19.36 -12.86 -19.37
C ARG A 400 18.98 -12.44 -20.80
N ALA A 401 17.90 -12.98 -21.36
CA ALA A 401 17.46 -12.67 -22.72
C ALA A 401 16.64 -11.38 -22.81
N VAL A 402 15.81 -11.06 -21.81
CA VAL A 402 14.86 -9.93 -21.90
C VAL A 402 14.91 -8.93 -20.74
N PHE A 403 15.17 -9.36 -19.51
CA PHE A 403 14.85 -8.56 -18.30
C PHE A 403 15.56 -7.20 -18.27
N GLU A 404 16.82 -7.12 -18.69
CA GLU A 404 17.57 -5.87 -18.75
C GLU A 404 16.87 -4.80 -19.61
N GLU A 405 16.39 -5.18 -20.79
CA GLU A 405 15.72 -4.25 -21.71
C GLU A 405 14.30 -3.91 -21.24
N GLU A 406 13.61 -4.86 -20.59
CA GLU A 406 12.31 -4.59 -19.97
C GLU A 406 12.44 -3.56 -18.83
N TYR A 407 13.45 -3.74 -17.96
CA TYR A 407 13.70 -2.86 -16.81
C TYR A 407 14.17 -1.48 -17.26
N ARG A 408 15.11 -1.41 -18.22
CA ARG A 408 15.54 -0.16 -18.87
C ARG A 408 14.35 0.61 -19.44
N THR A 409 13.49 -0.06 -20.21
CA THR A 409 12.31 0.57 -20.81
C THR A 409 11.39 1.18 -19.75
N VAL A 410 11.19 0.49 -18.61
CA VAL A 410 10.38 1.01 -17.49
C VAL A 410 11.04 2.24 -16.88
N VAL A 411 12.31 2.17 -16.50
CA VAL A 411 13.05 3.29 -15.89
C VAL A 411 13.01 4.52 -16.81
N GLN A 412 13.34 4.36 -18.09
CA GLN A 412 13.35 5.45 -19.06
C GLN A 412 11.98 6.12 -19.23
N ARG A 413 10.90 5.33 -19.39
CA ARG A 413 9.54 5.89 -19.58
C ARG A 413 9.03 6.64 -18.36
N TYR A 414 9.34 6.16 -17.16
CA TYR A 414 8.88 6.79 -15.92
C TYR A 414 9.72 8.05 -15.63
N ARG A 415 11.04 7.99 -15.79
CA ARG A 415 11.92 9.17 -15.68
C ARG A 415 11.60 10.26 -16.71
N ALA A 416 11.14 9.92 -17.91
CA ALA A 416 10.70 10.89 -18.92
C ALA A 416 9.57 11.82 -18.43
N GLY A 417 8.81 11.40 -17.40
CA GLY A 417 7.79 12.23 -16.75
C GLY A 417 8.35 13.44 -15.99
N ARG A 418 9.56 13.31 -15.43
CA ARG A 418 10.26 14.40 -14.75
C ARG A 418 11.78 14.16 -14.76
N PRO A 419 12.48 14.48 -15.86
CA PRO A 419 13.88 14.08 -16.06
C PRO A 419 14.87 14.65 -15.03
N GLU A 420 14.52 15.77 -14.40
CA GLU A 420 15.30 16.47 -13.37
C GLU A 420 15.06 15.94 -11.94
N ALA A 421 14.06 15.09 -11.75
CA ALA A 421 13.85 14.40 -10.48
C ALA A 421 14.93 13.33 -10.28
N SER A 422 15.28 13.09 -9.02
CA SER A 422 16.21 12.04 -8.64
C SER A 422 15.64 10.66 -8.92
N CYS A 423 16.52 9.68 -9.12
CA CYS A 423 16.13 8.30 -9.39
C CYS A 423 16.87 7.33 -8.46
N LEU A 424 16.13 6.40 -7.86
CA LEU A 424 16.65 5.30 -7.05
C LEU A 424 16.08 3.97 -7.54
N VAL A 425 16.96 3.02 -7.82
CA VAL A 425 16.58 1.61 -7.98
C VAL A 425 16.86 0.89 -6.67
N VAL A 426 15.84 0.21 -6.13
CA VAL A 426 15.97 -0.64 -4.94
C VAL A 426 15.98 -2.09 -5.42
N GLY A 427 17.08 -2.79 -5.15
CA GLY A 427 17.22 -4.20 -5.54
C GLY A 427 16.13 -5.09 -4.94
N VAL A 428 15.81 -6.20 -5.62
CA VAL A 428 14.91 -7.22 -5.07
C VAL A 428 15.41 -7.79 -3.73
N THR A 429 14.50 -8.30 -2.90
CA THR A 429 14.85 -9.07 -1.70
C THR A 429 15.26 -10.50 -2.03
N ASP A 430 15.89 -11.20 -1.07
CA ASP A 430 16.22 -12.62 -1.23
C ASP A 430 14.96 -13.49 -1.34
N HIS A 431 14.80 -14.22 -2.44
CA HIS A 431 13.75 -15.22 -2.64
C HIS A 431 14.38 -16.61 -2.77
N ALA A 432 13.76 -17.64 -2.23
CA ALA A 432 14.32 -19.00 -2.22
C ALA A 432 13.32 -20.09 -2.61
N ASP A 433 13.85 -21.20 -3.10
CA ASP A 433 13.11 -22.44 -3.31
C ASP A 433 13.47 -23.49 -2.25
N ARG A 434 12.55 -24.44 -2.05
CA ARG A 434 12.79 -25.64 -1.23
C ARG A 434 13.51 -26.68 -2.07
N THR A 435 14.49 -27.37 -1.48
CA THR A 435 15.24 -28.44 -2.15
C THR A 435 14.97 -29.80 -1.50
N ASP A 436 15.15 -30.88 -2.27
CA ASP A 436 14.79 -32.26 -1.94
C ASP A 436 15.27 -32.77 -0.56
N LYS A 437 16.32 -32.16 0.00
CA LYS A 437 16.92 -32.52 1.30
C LYS A 437 16.42 -31.64 2.45
N ASN A 438 15.20 -31.12 2.37
CA ASN A 438 14.65 -30.08 3.27
C ASN A 438 15.51 -28.80 3.33
N GLY A 439 16.29 -28.54 2.27
CA GLY A 439 17.07 -27.32 2.12
C GLY A 439 16.18 -26.15 1.71
N ILE A 440 16.68 -24.95 1.93
CA ILE A 440 16.14 -23.72 1.35
C ILE A 440 17.33 -23.01 0.71
N GLN A 441 17.22 -22.66 -0.57
CA GLN A 441 18.31 -22.03 -1.33
C GLN A 441 17.78 -20.85 -2.13
N THR A 442 18.49 -19.72 -2.06
CA THR A 442 18.23 -18.53 -2.88
C THR A 442 18.12 -18.89 -4.35
N ARG A 443 17.11 -18.35 -5.03
CA ARG A 443 16.93 -18.56 -6.47
C ARG A 443 18.08 -17.92 -7.23
N ARG A 444 18.66 -18.65 -8.19
CA ARG A 444 19.67 -18.08 -9.09
C ARG A 444 19.15 -16.86 -9.87
N SER A 445 17.84 -16.79 -10.12
CA SER A 445 17.18 -15.63 -10.72
C SER A 445 17.31 -14.34 -9.91
N VAL A 446 17.34 -14.40 -8.57
CA VAL A 446 17.54 -13.22 -7.70
C VAL A 446 18.90 -12.59 -7.98
N LEU A 447 19.96 -13.41 -8.01
CA LEU A 447 21.34 -12.94 -8.24
C LEU A 447 21.49 -12.26 -9.60
N GLU A 448 20.88 -12.84 -10.64
CA GLU A 448 20.91 -12.29 -12.00
C GLU A 448 20.10 -10.99 -12.11
N ILE A 449 18.95 -10.91 -11.41
CA ILE A 449 18.11 -9.71 -11.37
C ILE A 449 18.80 -8.57 -10.64
N VAL A 450 19.41 -8.79 -9.48
CA VAL A 450 20.12 -7.76 -8.71
C VAL A 450 21.26 -7.14 -9.52
N GLU A 451 22.07 -7.95 -10.19
CA GLU A 451 23.15 -7.46 -11.07
C GLU A 451 22.61 -6.65 -12.27
N ILE A 452 21.52 -7.09 -12.88
CA ILE A 452 20.87 -6.34 -13.97
C ILE A 452 20.27 -5.02 -13.45
N GLN A 453 19.62 -5.02 -12.29
CA GLN A 453 19.07 -3.82 -11.67
C GLN A 453 20.16 -2.80 -11.36
N ARG A 454 21.27 -3.24 -10.77
CA ARG A 454 22.45 -2.42 -10.52
C ARG A 454 23.01 -1.84 -11.82
N LYS A 455 23.20 -2.67 -12.84
CA LYS A 455 23.68 -2.25 -14.16
C LYS A 455 22.79 -1.19 -14.77
N VAL A 456 21.47 -1.44 -14.85
CA VAL A 456 20.51 -0.51 -15.45
C VAL A 456 20.42 0.79 -14.65
N ALA A 457 20.43 0.74 -13.31
CA ALA A 457 20.44 1.93 -12.49
C ALA A 457 21.61 2.87 -12.86
N LEU A 458 22.83 2.33 -12.84
CA LEU A 458 24.04 3.10 -13.12
C LEU A 458 24.13 3.57 -14.59
N THR A 459 23.62 2.80 -15.57
CA THR A 459 23.61 3.25 -16.97
C THR A 459 22.54 4.29 -17.28
N GLU A 460 21.39 4.24 -16.59
CA GLU A 460 20.25 5.15 -16.82
C GLU A 460 20.25 6.36 -15.89
N GLY A 461 21.34 6.63 -15.16
CA GLY A 461 21.49 7.80 -14.29
C GLY A 461 20.63 7.75 -13.02
N CYS A 462 20.55 6.57 -12.41
CA CYS A 462 19.87 6.32 -11.14
C CYS A 462 20.87 5.83 -10.09
N ALA A 463 20.66 6.23 -8.84
CA ALA A 463 21.32 5.62 -7.71
C ALA A 463 20.83 4.17 -7.53
N PHE A 464 21.64 3.30 -6.93
CA PHE A 464 21.28 1.92 -6.65
C PHE A 464 21.42 1.59 -5.16
N PHE A 465 20.40 0.96 -4.58
CA PHE A 465 20.49 0.38 -3.24
C PHE A 465 20.33 -1.14 -3.31
N ASP A 466 21.41 -1.86 -2.98
CA ASP A 466 21.45 -3.32 -2.93
C ASP A 466 20.72 -3.83 -1.66
N LEU A 467 19.38 -3.79 -1.70
CA LEU A 467 18.55 -4.27 -0.60
C LEU A 467 18.71 -5.78 -0.36
N PHE A 468 19.04 -6.58 -1.39
CA PHE A 468 19.38 -8.00 -1.26
C PHE A 468 20.58 -8.19 -0.32
N ARG A 469 21.67 -7.46 -0.57
CA ARG A 469 22.87 -7.54 0.26
C ARG A 469 22.68 -6.87 1.62
N ALA A 470 22.00 -5.73 1.68
CA ALA A 470 21.70 -5.03 2.94
C ALA A 470 20.81 -5.87 3.88
N MET A 471 19.90 -6.68 3.31
CA MET A 471 19.10 -7.68 4.04
C MET A 471 19.99 -8.79 4.63
N GLY A 472 21.09 -9.14 3.97
CA GLY A 472 22.08 -10.14 4.40
C GLY A 472 22.59 -11.08 3.29
N GLY A 473 22.23 -10.85 2.02
CA GLY A 473 22.66 -11.62 0.87
C GLY A 473 22.08 -13.04 0.78
N GLU A 474 22.83 -13.97 0.18
CA GLU A 474 22.38 -15.34 -0.10
C GLU A 474 21.93 -16.11 1.16
N GLY A 475 20.83 -16.86 1.03
CA GLY A 475 20.25 -17.69 2.08
C GLY A 475 19.63 -16.90 3.24
N THR A 476 19.47 -15.58 3.13
CA THR A 476 18.91 -14.76 4.19
C THR A 476 17.44 -15.03 4.42
N ILE A 477 16.65 -15.22 3.36
CA ILE A 477 15.22 -15.53 3.48
C ILE A 477 15.02 -16.89 4.19
N ALA A 478 15.96 -17.82 4.05
CA ALA A 478 15.99 -19.06 4.82
C ALA A 478 16.25 -18.82 6.31
N ARG A 479 17.18 -17.90 6.64
CA ARG A 479 17.45 -17.48 8.03
C ARG A 479 16.25 -16.75 8.63
N TRP A 480 15.62 -15.86 7.85
CA TRP A 480 14.44 -15.08 8.23
C TRP A 480 13.19 -15.96 8.44
N PHE A 481 12.97 -16.96 7.59
CA PHE A 481 11.89 -17.94 7.75
C PHE A 481 12.08 -18.81 9.02
N ARG A 482 13.32 -19.14 9.37
CA ARG A 482 13.67 -19.94 10.56
C ARG A 482 13.79 -19.13 11.85
N ALA A 483 13.79 -17.80 11.76
CA ALA A 483 13.92 -16.91 12.92
C ALA A 483 12.74 -17.06 13.90
N LYS A 484 12.96 -16.72 15.17
CA LYS A 484 11.92 -16.66 16.21
C LYS A 484 11.89 -15.25 16.81
N PRO A 485 10.83 -14.45 16.59
CA PRO A 485 9.73 -14.72 15.67
C PRO A 485 10.19 -14.69 14.20
N ALA A 486 9.41 -15.28 13.29
CA ALA A 486 9.76 -15.30 11.86
C ALA A 486 9.85 -13.87 11.28
N LEU A 487 10.79 -13.67 10.35
CA LEU A 487 10.96 -12.44 9.57
C LEU A 487 10.48 -12.59 8.12
N ALA A 488 10.32 -13.83 7.64
CA ALA A 488 9.79 -14.15 6.32
C ALA A 488 8.61 -15.12 6.41
N SER A 489 7.74 -15.06 5.40
CA SER A 489 6.60 -15.94 5.17
C SER A 489 7.05 -17.36 4.74
N ALA A 490 6.12 -18.31 4.81
CA ALA A 490 6.36 -19.70 4.43
C ALA A 490 6.55 -19.93 2.92
N ASP A 491 6.21 -18.93 2.09
CA ASP A 491 6.44 -18.88 0.65
C ASP A 491 7.90 -18.57 0.26
N LEU A 492 8.74 -18.17 1.23
CA LEU A 492 10.16 -17.88 1.03
C LEU A 492 10.40 -16.73 0.02
N ALA A 493 9.47 -15.78 -0.03
CA ALA A 493 9.60 -14.53 -0.79
C ALA A 493 9.19 -13.31 0.04
N HIS A 494 7.98 -13.33 0.63
CA HIS A 494 7.47 -12.15 1.34
C HIS A 494 8.02 -12.03 2.76
N PRO A 495 8.43 -10.83 3.21
CA PRO A 495 8.70 -10.56 4.62
C PRO A 495 7.42 -10.63 5.48
N THR A 496 7.58 -10.80 6.79
CA THR A 496 6.52 -10.48 7.78
C THR A 496 6.52 -8.98 8.06
N SER A 497 5.51 -8.46 8.78
CA SER A 497 5.51 -7.05 9.25
C SER A 497 6.81 -6.62 9.92
N ALA A 498 7.46 -7.53 10.64
CA ALA A 498 8.75 -7.28 11.28
C ALA A 498 9.94 -7.32 10.30
N GLY A 499 9.88 -8.16 9.26
CA GLY A 499 10.83 -8.11 8.16
C GLY A 499 10.71 -6.79 7.39
N HIS A 500 9.49 -6.31 7.13
CA HIS A 500 9.24 -5.00 6.53
C HIS A 500 9.82 -3.85 7.37
N GLU A 501 9.68 -3.85 8.71
CA GLU A 501 10.33 -2.84 9.56
C GLU A 501 11.87 -2.83 9.43
N ILE A 502 12.51 -4.00 9.24
CA ILE A 502 13.96 -4.12 9.03
C ILE A 502 14.36 -3.59 7.65
N LEU A 503 13.66 -3.99 6.59
CA LEU A 503 13.94 -3.49 5.22
C LEU A 503 13.75 -1.97 5.14
N ALA A 504 12.72 -1.44 5.81
CA ALA A 504 12.50 0.00 5.95
C ALA A 504 13.64 0.68 6.75
N THR A 505 14.23 0.02 7.75
CA THR A 505 15.39 0.55 8.48
C THR A 505 16.60 0.66 7.59
N LEU A 506 16.89 -0.38 6.81
CA LEU A 506 18.03 -0.40 5.89
C LEU A 506 17.92 0.72 4.86
N LEU A 507 16.76 0.86 4.21
CA LEU A 507 16.54 1.91 3.21
C LEU A 507 16.56 3.33 3.81
N VAL A 508 15.88 3.57 4.96
CA VAL A 508 15.88 4.89 5.61
C VAL A 508 17.29 5.28 6.08
N ARG A 509 18.05 4.37 6.69
CA ARG A 509 19.44 4.67 7.11
C ARG A 509 20.33 4.99 5.91
N ALA A 510 20.20 4.25 4.81
CA ALA A 510 20.96 4.50 3.59
C ALA A 510 20.65 5.86 2.95
N LEU A 511 19.36 6.26 2.93
CA LEU A 511 18.93 7.59 2.48
C LEU A 511 19.43 8.71 3.40
N LEU A 512 19.39 8.52 4.72
CA LEU A 512 19.85 9.53 5.69
C LEU A 512 21.37 9.69 5.67
N HIS A 513 22.14 8.61 5.53
CA HIS A 513 23.59 8.68 5.37
C HIS A 513 23.96 9.47 4.10
N GLY A 514 23.33 9.16 2.96
CA GLY A 514 23.55 9.91 1.73
C GLY A 514 23.13 11.38 1.83
N TYR A 515 22.08 11.70 2.62
CA TYR A 515 21.71 13.08 2.93
C TYR A 515 22.79 13.79 3.76
N VAL A 516 23.40 13.13 4.76
CA VAL A 516 24.53 13.69 5.53
C VAL A 516 25.72 13.98 4.61
N ASP A 517 26.10 13.03 3.75
CA ASP A 517 27.20 13.18 2.80
C ASP A 517 26.95 14.32 1.80
N TYR A 518 25.71 14.45 1.32
CA TYR A 518 25.27 15.57 0.49
C TYR A 518 25.37 16.90 1.24
N ARG A 519 24.83 16.98 2.46
CA ARG A 519 24.87 18.21 3.26
C ARG A 519 26.29 18.66 3.58
N ALA A 520 27.20 17.72 3.85
CA ALA A 520 28.61 18.01 4.06
C ALA A 520 29.31 18.51 2.78
N ARG A 521 28.96 17.95 1.61
CA ARG A 521 29.49 18.38 0.31
C ARG A 521 29.03 19.78 -0.12
N MET A 522 27.81 20.18 0.26
CA MET A 522 27.19 21.43 -0.21
C MET A 522 27.45 22.67 0.66
N VAL A 523 28.12 22.55 1.82
CA VAL A 523 28.30 23.69 2.75
C VAL A 523 28.90 24.92 2.05
N GLY A 524 28.20 26.06 2.14
CA GLY A 524 28.61 27.33 1.55
C GLY A 524 28.23 27.54 0.08
N GLU A 525 27.72 26.52 -0.62
CA GLU A 525 27.15 26.67 -1.96
C GLU A 525 25.84 27.49 -1.93
N PRO A 526 25.41 28.13 -3.03
CA PRO A 526 24.16 28.89 -3.07
C PRO A 526 22.91 28.01 -2.87
N LEU A 527 22.00 28.45 -2.01
CA LEU A 527 20.66 27.87 -1.93
C LEU A 527 19.80 28.33 -3.13
N PRO A 528 18.89 27.49 -3.65
CA PRO A 528 17.91 27.92 -4.65
C PRO A 528 17.01 29.05 -4.12
N GLU A 529 16.59 29.98 -4.98
CA GLU A 529 15.54 30.94 -4.64
C GLU A 529 14.20 30.22 -4.44
N TRP A 530 13.92 29.89 -3.17
CA TRP A 530 12.78 29.06 -2.81
C TRP A 530 11.42 29.73 -3.00
N LYS A 531 11.37 31.06 -3.12
CA LYS A 531 10.15 31.81 -3.44
C LYS A 531 9.63 31.49 -4.84
N GLU A 532 10.51 31.27 -5.81
CA GLU A 532 10.08 30.79 -7.14
C GLU A 532 9.62 29.33 -7.11
N LEU A 533 10.21 28.51 -6.23
CA LEU A 533 9.83 27.10 -6.10
C LEU A 533 8.42 26.94 -5.51
N GLN A 534 8.02 27.82 -4.59
CA GLN A 534 6.66 27.83 -4.04
C GLN A 534 5.62 28.17 -5.12
N GLY A 535 5.84 29.24 -5.91
CA GLY A 535 4.90 29.63 -6.97
C GLY A 535 4.70 28.55 -8.05
N ARG A 536 5.74 27.76 -8.35
CA ARG A 536 5.64 26.63 -9.30
C ARG A 536 4.83 25.44 -8.77
N GLU A 537 4.62 25.32 -7.47
CA GLU A 537 3.70 24.31 -6.90
C GLU A 537 2.24 24.76 -7.03
N ASP A 538 1.97 26.06 -6.91
CA ASP A 538 0.64 26.64 -7.14
C ASP A 538 0.26 26.64 -8.65
N ASP A 539 1.19 27.00 -9.53
CA ASP A 539 1.02 26.98 -11.00
C ASP A 539 0.85 25.56 -11.60
N GLY A 540 1.06 24.51 -10.79
CA GLY A 540 0.74 23.12 -11.15
C GLY A 540 -0.78 22.86 -11.26
N ALA A 541 -1.60 23.73 -10.68
CA ALA A 541 -3.02 23.82 -11.02
C ALA A 541 -3.15 24.42 -12.43
N SER A 542 -3.55 23.59 -13.39
CA SER A 542 -3.66 24.00 -14.81
C SER A 542 -4.38 25.34 -14.98
N PRO A 543 -3.90 26.24 -15.86
CA PRO A 543 -4.62 27.47 -16.16
C PRO A 543 -6.02 27.08 -16.66
N SER A 544 -7.05 27.67 -16.03
CA SER A 544 -8.42 27.46 -16.46
C SER A 544 -8.59 28.00 -17.88
N PRO A 545 -9.18 27.24 -18.82
CA PRO A 545 -9.69 27.80 -20.08
C PRO A 545 -10.88 28.73 -19.83
#